data_AF-A0A2E5NLY5-F1
#
_entry.id   AF-A0A2E5NLY5-F1
#
_cell.length_a   1.000
_cell.length_b   1.000
_cell.length_c   1.000
_cell.angle_alpha   90.00
_cell.angle_beta   90.00
_cell.angle_gamma   90.00
#
_symmetry.space_group_name_H-M   'P 1'
#
loop_
_entity.id
_entity.type
_entity.pdbx_description
1 polymer ?
#
loop_
_entity_poly.entity_id
_entity_poly.type
_entity_poly.pdbx_seq_one_letter_code
_entity_poly.pdbx_strand_id
1 'polypeptide(L)'
;MSTFDFLGTLQTLIAERIQSSKEGSYTASLAAQGDIKVAKKVGEEATEVALSAVAESPARLKEETADLLYHLIVLLQLKGLSLENVVNELERRHKNN
;
A
#
# COMPACT_ATOMS: atom_id res chain seq x y z
N MET A 1 -12.90 2.04 16.40
CA MET A 1 -11.83 1.51 15.54
C MET A 1 -10.52 2.11 16.00
N SER A 2 -9.51 1.28 16.26
CA SER A 2 -8.13 1.73 16.36
C SER A 2 -7.68 2.32 15.02
N THR A 3 -6.65 3.17 15.02
CA THR A 3 -6.05 3.71 13.78
C THR A 3 -5.64 2.59 12.81
N PHE A 4 -5.21 1.44 13.33
CA PHE A 4 -4.77 0.30 12.52
C PHE A 4 -5.93 -0.54 11.96
N ASP A 5 -7.13 -0.48 12.56
CA ASP A 5 -8.31 -1.20 12.05
C ASP A 5 -8.70 -0.70 10.64
N PHE A 6 -8.41 0.58 10.34
CA PHE A 6 -8.69 1.13 9.02
C PHE A 6 -7.80 0.52 7.94
N LEU A 7 -6.55 0.16 8.23
CA LEU A 7 -5.68 -0.51 7.24
C LEU A 7 -6.22 -1.91 6.89
N GLY A 8 -6.75 -2.63 7.86
CA GLY A 8 -7.45 -3.91 7.61
C GLY A 8 -8.69 -3.72 6.73
N THR A 9 -9.49 -2.69 7.01
CA THR A 9 -10.67 -2.32 6.21
C THR A 9 -10.28 -1.95 4.78
N LEU A 10 -9.23 -1.14 4.62
CA LEU A 10 -8.69 -0.72 3.32
C LEU A 10 -8.18 -1.92 2.52
N GLN A 11 -7.49 -2.86 3.15
CA GLN A 11 -7.05 -4.09 2.50
C GLN A 11 -8.24 -4.90 1.96
N THR A 12 -9.27 -5.11 2.77
CA THR A 12 -10.49 -5.84 2.34
C THR A 12 -11.13 -5.14 1.15
N LEU A 13 -11.29 -3.82 1.21
CA LEU A 13 -11.85 -3.02 0.11
C LEU A 13 -10.99 -3.11 -1.16
N ILE A 14 -9.67 -3.11 -1.04
CA ILE A 14 -8.75 -3.29 -2.18
C ILE A 14 -8.94 -4.67 -2.81
N ALA A 15 -8.98 -5.73 -2.00
CA ALA A 15 -9.19 -7.09 -2.49
C ALA A 15 -10.53 -7.23 -3.24
N GLU A 16 -11.61 -6.68 -2.70
CA GLU A 16 -12.93 -6.64 -3.36
C GLU A 16 -12.88 -5.87 -4.69
N ARG A 17 -12.19 -4.73 -4.74
CA ARG A 17 -12.06 -3.93 -5.96
C ARG A 17 -11.23 -4.62 -7.04
N ILE A 18 -10.19 -5.35 -6.66
CA ILE A 18 -9.38 -6.14 -7.59
C ILE A 18 -10.23 -7.27 -8.20
N GLN A 19 -11.06 -7.94 -7.39
CA GLN A 19 -11.90 -9.05 -7.85
C GLN A 19 -13.12 -8.62 -8.66
N SER A 20 -13.73 -7.48 -8.32
CA SER A 20 -15.07 -7.13 -8.80
C SER A 20 -15.14 -6.69 -10.27
N SER A 21 -14.02 -6.55 -10.99
CA SER A 21 -13.94 -6.02 -12.38
C SER A 21 -14.80 -4.77 -12.61
N LYS A 22 -15.18 -4.04 -11.55
CA LYS A 22 -16.12 -2.93 -11.62
C LYS A 22 -15.46 -1.81 -12.41
N GLU A 23 -15.96 -1.60 -13.62
CA GLU A 23 -15.61 -0.46 -14.46
C GLU A 23 -15.71 0.83 -13.64
N GLY A 24 -14.61 1.58 -13.55
CA GLY A 24 -14.54 2.88 -12.87
C GLY A 24 -13.78 2.92 -11.54
N SER A 25 -13.37 1.79 -10.95
CA SER A 25 -12.49 1.82 -9.77
C SER A 25 -11.03 2.03 -10.16
N TYR A 26 -10.37 3.05 -9.59
CA TYR A 26 -8.92 3.27 -9.74
C TYR A 26 -8.11 2.02 -9.34
N THR A 27 -8.50 1.33 -8.27
CA THR A 27 -7.81 0.10 -7.83
C THR A 27 -7.91 -1.00 -8.87
N ALA A 28 -9.09 -1.18 -9.47
CA ALA A 28 -9.31 -2.22 -10.47
C ALA A 28 -8.52 -1.92 -11.75
N SER A 29 -8.52 -0.67 -12.21
CA SER A 29 -7.75 -0.27 -13.40
C SER A 29 -6.24 -0.34 -13.19
N LEU A 30 -5.76 -0.02 -11.98
CA LEU A 30 -4.36 -0.15 -11.62
C LEU A 30 -3.94 -1.62 -11.55
N ALA A 31 -4.73 -2.48 -10.92
CA ALA A 31 -4.49 -3.91 -10.82
C ALA A 31 -4.51 -4.61 -12.19
N ALA A 32 -5.43 -4.22 -13.08
CA ALA A 32 -5.51 -4.73 -14.44
C ALA A 32 -4.27 -4.41 -15.30
N GLN A 33 -3.48 -3.39 -14.92
CA GLN A 33 -2.20 -3.08 -15.58
C GLN A 33 -1.04 -4.00 -15.15
N GLY A 34 -1.28 -4.91 -14.19
CA GLY A 34 -0.32 -5.92 -13.76
C GLY A 34 0.68 -5.45 -12.70
N ASP A 35 1.41 -6.42 -12.13
CA ASP A 35 2.30 -6.22 -10.98
C ASP A 35 3.47 -5.27 -11.28
N ILE A 36 4.01 -5.28 -12.50
CA ILE A 36 5.08 -4.33 -12.92
C ILE A 36 4.63 -2.88 -12.78
N LYS A 37 3.39 -2.55 -13.16
CA LYS A 37 2.90 -1.16 -13.09
C LYS A 37 2.71 -0.73 -11.63
N VAL A 38 2.16 -1.60 -10.79
CA VAL A 38 1.96 -1.31 -9.36
C VAL A 38 3.29 -1.21 -8.62
N ALA A 39 4.26 -2.08 -8.92
CA ALA A 39 5.60 -2.01 -8.35
C ALA A 39 6.33 -0.71 -8.70
N LYS A 40 6.14 -0.19 -9.93
CA LYS A 40 6.65 1.14 -10.30
C LYS A 40 6.04 2.24 -9.44
N LYS A 41 4.72 2.23 -9.22
CA LYS A 41 4.06 3.18 -8.30
C LYS A 41 4.68 3.11 -6.91
N VAL A 42 4.84 1.91 -6.34
CA VAL A 42 5.50 1.75 -5.02
C VAL A 42 6.90 2.39 -5.00
N GLY A 43 7.70 2.23 -6.05
CA GLY A 43 9.03 2.85 -6.15
C GLY A 43 9.00 4.38 -6.30
N GLU A 44 8.05 4.90 -7.07
CA GLU A 44 7.80 6.35 -7.22
C GLU A 44 7.45 6.96 -5.85
N GLU A 45 6.41 6.44 -5.19
CA GLU A 45 5.94 6.96 -3.89
C GLU A 45 7.02 6.83 -2.80
N ALA A 46 7.81 5.76 -2.82
CA ALA A 46 8.93 5.60 -1.87
C ALA A 46 10.00 6.68 -2.07
N THR A 47 10.27 7.08 -3.32
CA THR A 47 11.19 8.16 -3.65
C THR A 47 10.61 9.51 -3.22
N GLU A 48 9.32 9.73 -3.46
CA GLU A 48 8.59 10.94 -3.07
C GLU A 48 8.55 11.10 -1.54
N VAL A 49 8.26 10.03 -0.77
CA VAL A 49 8.37 10.03 0.70
C VAL A 49 9.77 10.46 1.17
N ALA A 50 10.81 9.87 0.59
CA ALA A 50 12.19 10.20 0.97
C ALA A 50 12.53 11.66 0.65
N LEU A 51 12.07 12.19 -0.49
CA LEU A 51 12.27 13.58 -0.88
C LEU A 51 11.48 14.54 0.02
N SER A 52 10.20 14.26 0.26
CA SER A 52 9.35 15.10 1.09
C SER A 52 9.85 15.19 2.54
N ALA A 53 10.48 14.12 3.05
CA ALA A 53 11.08 14.11 4.38
C ALA A 53 12.28 15.05 4.52
N VAL A 54 13.01 15.36 3.44
CA VAL A 54 14.24 16.15 3.49
C VAL A 54 14.14 17.53 2.85
N ALA A 55 13.20 17.71 1.91
CA ALA A 55 13.16 18.91 1.06
C ALA A 55 11.81 19.61 1.02
N GLU A 56 10.75 19.04 1.62
CA GLU A 56 9.40 19.60 1.52
C GLU A 56 8.76 19.86 2.88
N SER A 57 7.51 19.41 3.08
CA SER A 57 6.69 19.73 4.24
C SER A 57 6.15 18.48 4.92
N PRO A 58 5.83 18.54 6.22
CA PRO A 58 5.13 17.45 6.92
C PRO A 58 3.79 17.08 6.29
N ALA A 59 3.12 18.04 5.64
CA ALA A 59 1.87 17.78 4.94
C ALA A 59 2.08 16.89 3.72
N ARG A 60 3.09 17.22 2.89
CA ARG A 60 3.48 16.39 1.74
C ARG A 60 3.96 15.01 2.15
N LEU A 61 4.86 14.94 3.13
CA LEU A 61 5.34 13.66 3.65
C LEU A 61 4.19 12.72 4.06
N LYS A 62 3.15 13.26 4.70
CA LYS A 62 1.95 12.50 5.08
C LYS A 62 1.15 12.01 3.87
N GLU A 63 1.01 12.84 2.83
CA GLU A 63 0.32 12.47 1.58
C GLU A 63 1.06 11.34 0.86
N GLU A 64 2.36 11.50 0.60
CA GLU A 64 3.16 10.49 -0.11
C GLU A 64 3.28 9.19 0.71
N THR A 65 3.31 9.28 2.03
CA THR A 65 3.31 8.07 2.89
C THR A 65 1.97 7.33 2.79
N ALA A 66 0.85 8.05 2.66
CA ALA A 66 -0.45 7.43 2.48
C ALA A 66 -0.55 6.72 1.12
N ASP A 67 -0.03 7.35 0.06
CA ASP A 67 0.01 6.76 -1.28
C ASP A 67 0.95 5.55 -1.33
N LEU A 68 2.14 5.63 -0.73
CA LEU A 68 3.05 4.49 -0.57
C LEU A 68 2.36 3.30 0.11
N LEU A 69 1.69 3.53 1.25
CA LEU A 69 0.97 2.47 1.95
C LEU A 69 -0.15 1.88 1.09
N TYR A 70 -0.89 2.72 0.38
CA TYR A 70 -1.96 2.27 -0.51
C TYR A 70 -1.42 1.37 -1.63
N HIS A 71 -0.44 1.84 -2.40
CA HIS A 71 0.12 1.04 -3.51
C HIS A 71 0.84 -0.21 -3.03
N LEU A 72 1.46 -0.17 -1.84
CA LEU A 72 2.04 -1.35 -1.22
C LEU A 72 0.97 -2.40 -0.90
N ILE A 73 -0.19 -2.01 -0.34
CA ILE A 73 -1.29 -2.95 -0.07
C ILE A 73 -1.83 -3.55 -1.37
N VAL A 74 -2.01 -2.74 -2.43
CA VAL A 74 -2.42 -3.24 -3.76
C VAL A 74 -1.41 -4.25 -4.29
N LEU A 75 -0.11 -3.96 -4.19
CA LEU A 75 0.95 -4.87 -4.64
C LEU A 75 0.93 -6.18 -3.85
N LEU A 76 0.82 -6.12 -2.51
CA LEU A 76 0.73 -7.31 -1.66
C LEU A 76 -0.43 -8.21 -2.10
N GLN A 77 -1.62 -7.63 -2.32
CA GLN A 77 -2.79 -8.38 -2.79
C GLN A 77 -2.54 -9.05 -4.15
N LEU A 78 -1.93 -8.35 -5.11
CA LEU A 78 -1.55 -8.93 -6.41
C LEU A 78 -0.53 -10.07 -6.29
N LYS A 79 0.31 -10.07 -5.25
CA LYS A 79 1.28 -11.14 -4.98
C LYS A 79 0.73 -12.22 -4.04
N GLY A 80 -0.54 -12.16 -3.66
CA GLY A 80 -1.16 -13.14 -2.75
C GLY A 80 -0.70 -13.00 -1.29
N LEU A 81 -0.27 -11.80 -0.89
CA LEU A 81 0.15 -11.47 0.47
C LEU A 81 -0.83 -10.51 1.14
N SER A 82 -0.91 -10.58 2.46
CA SER A 82 -1.65 -9.65 3.30
C SER A 82 -0.71 -8.76 4.13
N LEU A 83 -1.24 -7.65 4.64
CA LEU A 83 -0.63 -6.84 5.68
C LEU A 83 -0.30 -7.66 6.92
N GLU A 84 -1.16 -8.62 7.28
CA GLU A 84 -0.89 -9.54 8.38
C GLU A 84 0.39 -10.34 8.15
N ASN A 85 0.65 -10.81 6.92
CA ASN A 85 1.93 -11.47 6.61
C ASN A 85 3.13 -10.55 6.88
N VAL A 86 3.02 -9.26 6.51
CA VAL A 86 4.09 -8.27 6.74
C VAL A 86 4.26 -7.95 8.23
N VAL A 87 3.15 -7.75 8.96
CA VAL A 87 3.16 -7.50 10.41
C VAL A 87 3.76 -8.68 11.16
N ASN A 88 3.38 -9.91 10.83
CA ASN A 88 3.95 -11.11 11.43
C ASN A 88 5.47 -11.20 11.22
N GLU A 89 5.97 -10.80 10.05
CA GLU A 89 7.40 -10.73 9.79
C GLU A 89 8.09 -9.63 10.62
N LEU A 90 7.46 -8.47 10.80
CA LEU A 90 7.98 -7.41 11.67
C LEU A 90 8.03 -7.85 13.13
N GLU A 91 6.97 -8.50 13.65
CA GLU A 91 6.95 -9.06 15.00
C GLU A 91 8.04 -10.12 15.19
N ARG A 92 8.22 -10.99 14.20
CA ARG A 92 9.27 -12.01 14.22
C ARG A 92 10.66 -11.35 14.29
N ARG A 93 10.91 -10.29 13.52
CA ARG A 93 12.18 -9.55 13.58
C ARG A 93 12.38 -8.86 14.93
N HIS A 94 11.32 -8.27 15.50
CA HIS A 94 11.41 -7.61 16.80
C HIS A 94 11.72 -8.59 17.94
N LYS A 95 11.11 -9.78 17.95
CA LYS A 95 11.37 -10.82 18.96
C LYS A 95 12.80 -11.40 18.91
N ASN A 96 13.47 -11.26 17.77
CA ASN A 96 14.83 -11.77 17.55
C ASN A 96 15.91 -10.68 17.70
N ASN A 97 15.52 -9.45 18.06
CA ASN A 97 16.40 -8.34 18.42
C ASN A 97 16.32 -8.08 19.93
#